data_AF-A0A5Q5CIR9-F1
#
_entry.id   AF-A0A5Q5CIR9-F1
#
_cell.length_a   1.000
_cell.length_b   1.000
_cell.length_c   1.000
_cell.angle_alpha   90.00
_cell.angle_beta   90.00
_cell.angle_gamma   90.00
#
_symmetry.space_group_name_H-M   'P 1'
#
loop_
_entity.id
_entity.type
_entity.pdbx_description
1 polymer ?
#
loop_
_entity_poly.entity_id
_entity_poly.type
_entity_poly.pdbx_seq_one_letter_code
_entity_poly.pdbx_strand_id
1 'polypeptide(L)'
;MKFAVLIAGVALGLGFAPAALATPLPQQPSQCDPNYSGPCVPIASDVDCAAGSGNGPAYVSGPVTVIGTDIYELDQDGNGTGCENG
;
A
#
# COMPACT_ATOMS: atom_id res chain seq x y z
N MET A 1 -2.85 39.24 -54.33
CA MET A 1 -4.18 39.38 -53.70
C MET A 1 -4.55 37.99 -53.18
N LYS A 2 -4.40 37.73 -51.87
CA LYS A 2 -5.48 37.34 -50.94
C LYS A 2 -6.15 36.01 -51.38
N PHE A 3 -6.13 34.89 -50.65
CA PHE A 3 -6.57 34.73 -49.27
C PHE A 3 -5.92 33.49 -48.62
N ALA A 4 -5.39 33.71 -47.41
CA ALA A 4 -5.19 32.66 -46.43
C ALA A 4 -6.53 32.35 -45.75
N VAL A 5 -6.86 31.08 -45.55
CA VAL A 5 -7.61 30.62 -44.36
C VAL A 5 -7.09 29.24 -44.00
N LEU A 6 -6.42 29.19 -42.85
CA LEU A 6 -5.99 27.99 -42.14
C LEU A 6 -7.21 27.37 -41.47
N ILE A 7 -7.59 26.16 -41.86
CA ILE A 7 -8.51 25.33 -41.08
C ILE A 7 -7.68 24.57 -40.04
N ALA A 8 -7.66 25.10 -38.83
CA ALA A 8 -7.15 24.43 -37.65
C ALA A 8 -8.00 23.19 -37.37
N GLY A 9 -7.36 22.02 -37.38
CA GLY A 9 -7.99 20.75 -37.03
C GLY A 9 -8.43 20.76 -35.56
N VAL A 10 -9.72 20.54 -35.34
CA VAL A 10 -10.28 20.32 -34.00
C VAL A 10 -9.91 18.90 -33.58
N ALA A 11 -8.90 18.77 -32.71
CA ALA A 11 -8.58 17.52 -32.03
C ALA A 11 -9.59 17.26 -30.91
N LEU A 12 -10.70 16.59 -31.23
CA LEU A 12 -11.64 16.01 -30.26
C LEU A 12 -11.09 14.67 -29.79
N GLY A 13 -10.40 14.67 -28.65
CA GLY A 13 -9.85 13.44 -28.07
C GLY A 13 -9.34 13.63 -26.65
N LEU A 14 -10.10 14.30 -25.79
CA LEU A 14 -9.81 14.37 -24.35
C LEU A 14 -10.63 13.29 -23.63
N GLY A 15 -10.11 12.06 -23.61
CA GLY A 15 -10.59 11.02 -22.72
C GLY A 15 -10.14 11.31 -21.29
N PHE A 16 -10.94 12.05 -20.53
CA PHE A 16 -10.78 12.17 -19.09
C PHE A 16 -11.37 10.91 -18.43
N ALA A 17 -10.50 9.96 -18.09
CA ALA A 17 -10.87 8.92 -17.13
C ALA A 17 -11.05 9.59 -15.75
N PRO A 18 -12.15 9.34 -15.02
CA PRO A 18 -12.30 9.86 -13.67
C PRO A 18 -11.25 9.18 -12.79
N ALA A 19 -10.41 9.97 -12.12
CA ALA A 19 -9.60 9.47 -11.02
C ALA A 19 -10.57 8.90 -9.98
N ALA A 20 -10.52 7.58 -9.77
CA ALA A 20 -11.20 6.95 -8.66
C ALA A 20 -10.63 7.59 -7.38
N LEU A 21 -11.41 8.46 -6.76
CA LEU A 21 -11.10 8.99 -5.44
C LEU A 21 -11.24 7.81 -4.47
N ALA A 22 -10.12 7.15 -4.18
CA ALA A 22 -10.06 6.21 -3.06
C ALA A 22 -10.29 7.05 -1.80
N THR A 23 -11.53 7.10 -1.33
CA THR A 23 -11.83 7.59 0.02
C THR A 23 -11.05 6.71 0.98
N PRO A 24 -10.17 7.28 1.83
CA PRO A 24 -9.51 6.48 2.86
C PRO A 24 -10.61 5.83 3.68
N LEU A 25 -10.66 4.49 3.67
CA LEU A 25 -11.58 3.78 4.55
C LEU A 25 -11.25 4.19 5.99
N PRO A 26 -12.27 4.39 6.84
CA PRO A 26 -12.04 4.64 8.25
C PRO A 26 -11.15 3.53 8.81
N GLN A 27 -9.93 3.90 9.22
CA GLN A 27 -9.02 3.01 9.92
C GLN A 27 -9.66 2.70 11.27
N GLN A 28 -10.27 1.52 11.36
CA GLN A 28 -10.78 0.98 12.62
C GLN A 28 -9.65 1.05 13.66
N PRO A 29 -9.90 1.43 14.93
CA PRO A 29 -8.84 1.49 15.94
C PRO A 29 -8.12 0.15 15.95
N SER A 30 -6.86 0.16 15.49
CA SER A 30 -6.12 -1.06 15.19
C SER A 30 -5.82 -1.76 16.51
N GLN A 31 -6.58 -2.81 16.82
CA GLN A 31 -6.07 -3.79 17.77
C GLN A 31 -4.87 -4.44 17.10
N CYS A 32 -3.75 -4.53 17.82
CA CYS A 32 -2.56 -5.17 17.28
C CYS A 32 -2.83 -6.66 17.14
N ASP A 33 -2.31 -7.27 16.09
CA ASP A 33 -2.46 -8.70 15.86
C ASP A 33 -1.74 -9.49 16.98
N PRO A 34 -2.45 -10.40 17.69
CA PRO A 34 -1.91 -11.09 18.86
C PRO A 34 -0.86 -12.16 18.51
N ASN A 35 -0.66 -12.49 17.23
CA ASN A 35 0.41 -13.40 16.83
C ASN A 35 1.79 -12.73 16.87
N TYR A 36 1.84 -11.42 17.09
CA TYR A 36 3.06 -10.63 17.05
C TYR A 36 3.23 -9.82 18.34
N SER A 37 4.49 -9.53 18.67
CA SER A 37 4.85 -8.64 19.78
C SER A 37 5.92 -7.64 19.34
N GLY A 38 6.11 -6.60 20.16
CA GLY A 38 6.94 -5.46 19.83
C GLY A 38 6.10 -4.34 19.18
N PRO A 39 6.49 -3.83 17.98
CA PRO A 39 5.67 -2.89 17.22
C PRO A 39 4.26 -3.44 16.97
N CYS A 40 3.28 -2.54 16.97
CA CYS A 40 1.89 -2.92 16.70
C CYS A 40 1.73 -3.35 15.25
N VAL A 41 1.54 -4.65 15.01
CA VAL A 41 1.15 -5.18 13.71
C VAL A 41 -0.35 -4.92 13.52
N PRO A 42 -0.78 -4.09 12.56
CA PRO A 42 -2.20 -3.82 12.34
C PRO A 42 -2.94 -5.08 11.86
N ILE A 43 -4.21 -5.24 12.27
CA ILE A 43 -5.07 -6.28 11.71
C ILE A 43 -5.58 -5.82 10.34
N ALA A 44 -5.11 -6.46 9.28
CA ALA A 44 -5.47 -6.18 7.90
C ALA A 44 -5.55 -7.49 7.09
N SER A 45 -5.90 -7.41 5.80
CA SER A 45 -5.84 -8.59 4.92
C SER A 45 -4.41 -9.00 4.57
N ASP A 46 -3.48 -8.05 4.65
CA ASP A 46 -2.05 -8.21 4.37
C ASP A 46 -1.31 -7.06 5.06
N VAL A 47 -0.11 -7.37 5.57
CA VAL A 47 0.74 -6.41 6.29
C VAL A 47 2.15 -6.60 5.80
N ASP A 48 2.77 -5.52 5.33
CA ASP A 48 4.13 -5.54 4.82
C ASP A 48 5.12 -4.88 5.78
N CYS A 49 6.39 -5.24 5.67
CA CYS A 49 7.48 -4.46 6.28
C CYS A 49 7.59 -3.08 5.61
N ALA A 50 7.65 -2.01 6.40
CA ALA A 50 7.67 -0.63 5.90
C ALA A 50 8.85 -0.29 4.97
N ALA A 51 10.00 -0.95 5.12
CA ALA A 51 11.18 -0.76 4.26
C ALA A 51 11.14 -1.59 2.96
N GLY A 52 10.12 -2.45 2.80
CA GLY A 52 9.98 -3.35 1.67
C GLY A 52 9.35 -2.71 0.44
N SER A 53 9.24 -3.51 -0.63
CA SER A 53 8.47 -3.20 -1.85
C SER A 53 7.01 -3.67 -1.76
N GLY A 54 6.53 -3.94 -0.55
CA GLY A 54 5.20 -4.41 -0.27
C GLY A 54 4.12 -3.47 -0.83
N ASN A 55 2.98 -4.03 -1.22
CA ASN A 55 1.85 -3.28 -1.79
C ASN A 55 0.55 -3.53 -1.01
N GLY A 56 0.68 -4.12 0.17
CA GLY A 56 -0.40 -4.43 1.08
C GLY A 56 -1.09 -3.16 1.60
N PRO A 57 -2.31 -3.31 2.11
CA PRO A 57 -3.09 -2.19 2.63
C PRO A 57 -2.54 -1.62 3.95
N ALA A 58 -1.58 -2.29 4.58
CA ALA A 58 -1.00 -1.89 5.86
C ALA A 58 0.50 -2.24 5.95
N TYR A 59 1.21 -1.51 6.81
CA TYR A 59 2.65 -1.67 7.00
C TYR A 59 3.01 -1.61 8.49
N VAL A 60 4.09 -2.29 8.86
CA VAL A 60 4.70 -2.20 10.19
C VAL A 60 6.19 -1.86 10.07
N SER A 61 6.68 -0.98 10.95
CA SER A 61 8.11 -0.74 11.12
C SER A 61 8.68 -1.73 12.12
N GLY A 62 9.56 -2.61 11.64
CA GLY A 62 10.19 -3.66 12.44
C GLY A 62 11.30 -3.17 13.39
N PRO A 63 11.94 -4.11 14.11
CA PRO A 63 11.67 -5.55 14.09
C PRO A 63 10.40 -5.93 14.85
N VAL A 64 9.67 -6.92 14.35
CA VAL A 64 8.53 -7.56 15.04
C VAL A 64 8.92 -8.96 15.47
N THR A 65 8.37 -9.45 16.57
CA THR A 65 8.60 -10.84 17.01
C THR A 65 7.35 -11.68 16.81
N VAL A 66 7.49 -12.80 16.12
CA VAL A 66 6.41 -13.77 15.92
C VAL A 66 6.28 -14.61 17.20
N ILE A 67 5.15 -14.49 17.89
CA ILE A 67 4.84 -15.24 19.12
C ILE A 67 3.73 -16.29 18.92
N GLY A 68 3.04 -16.23 17.78
CA GLY A 68 2.00 -17.16 17.36
C GLY A 68 2.28 -17.72 15.97
N THR A 69 1.34 -17.52 15.06
CA THR A 69 1.48 -17.90 13.64
C THR A 69 1.85 -16.67 12.81
N ASP A 70 2.84 -16.78 11.94
CA ASP A 70 3.19 -15.72 11.00
C ASP A 70 2.20 -15.66 9.82
N ILE A 71 1.02 -15.08 10.06
CA ILE A 71 -0.08 -15.04 9.07
C ILE A 71 0.13 -14.03 7.95
N TYR A 72 1.06 -13.09 8.13
CA TYR A 72 1.41 -12.07 7.13
C TYR A 72 2.81 -12.30 6.52
N GLU A 73 3.45 -13.44 6.80
CA GLU A 73 4.75 -13.82 6.25
C GLU A 73 5.85 -12.73 6.46
N LEU A 74 5.83 -12.06 7.62
CA LEU A 74 6.78 -11.00 7.98
C LEU A 74 8.17 -11.54 8.34
N ASP A 75 8.23 -12.81 8.76
CA ASP A 75 9.42 -13.58 9.12
C ASP A 75 9.71 -14.62 8.03
N GLN A 76 10.25 -14.16 6.90
CA GLN A 76 10.43 -14.98 5.71
C GLN A 76 11.47 -16.10 5.88
N ASP A 77 12.43 -15.94 6.79
CA ASP A 77 13.44 -16.96 7.06
C ASP A 77 13.06 -17.91 8.22
N GLY A 78 12.00 -17.58 8.96
CA GLY A 78 11.42 -18.41 10.01
C GLY A 78 12.25 -18.40 11.30
N ASN A 79 12.99 -17.33 11.56
CA ASN A 79 13.87 -17.22 12.74
C ASN A 79 13.14 -16.72 14.01
N GLY A 80 11.87 -16.31 13.88
CA GLY A 80 11.00 -15.76 14.92
C GLY A 80 10.97 -14.22 14.96
N THR A 81 11.74 -13.55 14.11
CA THR A 81 11.83 -12.09 14.02
C THR A 81 11.56 -11.65 12.59
N GLY A 82 10.54 -10.83 12.41
CA GLY A 82 10.19 -10.26 11.11
C GLY A 82 10.67 -8.82 10.97
N CYS A 83 10.80 -8.37 9.72
CA CYS A 83 11.18 -7.00 9.37
C CYS A 83 12.48 -6.51 10.04
N GLU A 84 13.50 -7.36 10.20
CA GLU A 84 14.75 -6.96 10.88
C GLU A 84 15.58 -5.91 10.12
N ASN A 85 15.37 -5.77 8.80
CA ASN A 85 16.08 -4.85 7.92
C ASN A 85 15.30 -3.55 7.63
N GLY A 86 14.48 -3.11 8.59
CA GLY A 86 13.61 -1.92 8.48
C GLY A 86 14.32 -0.59 8.22
#